data_AF-A0A7S2XQD2-F1
#
_entry.id   AF-A0A7S2XQD2-F1
#
_cell.length_a   1.000
_cell.length_b   1.000
_cell.length_c   1.000
_cell.angle_alpha   90.00
_cell.angle_beta   90.00
_cell.angle_gamma   90.00
#
_symmetry.space_group_name_H-M   'P 1'
#
loop_
_entity.id
_entity.type
_entity.pdbx_description
1 polymer ?
#
loop_
_entity_poly.entity_id
_entity_poly.type
_entity_poly.pdbx_seq_one_letter_code
_entity_poly.pdbx_strand_id
1 'polypeptide(L)'
;WKHLHSFSWRADGSHNGLENQLGSEDECNDRVCAPTTSLPDSFPTLCSGYGELPLFSHYITQFQETLDYIFASQPSERDYYGFATKTWAPMPSRSDVAQYGGMPNEFMPSDHVSLVCDLAFRNHSGPSKNDEAT
;
A
#
# COMPACT_ATOMS: atom_id res chain seq x y z
N TRP A 1 1.79 -3.27 27.69
CA TRP A 1 3.20 -3.43 27.30
C TRP A 1 3.84 -4.78 27.63
N LYS A 2 3.13 -5.79 28.19
CA LYS A 2 3.72 -7.10 28.52
C LYS A 2 3.66 -8.16 27.41
N HIS A 3 3.04 -7.86 26.26
CA HIS A 3 2.81 -8.82 25.17
C HIS A 3 3.03 -8.19 23.78
N LEU A 4 4.09 -7.38 23.63
CA LEU A 4 4.49 -6.92 22.31
C LEU A 4 5.37 -7.99 21.67
N HIS A 5 4.83 -8.71 20.69
CA HIS A 5 5.61 -9.64 19.89
C HIS A 5 6.25 -8.87 18.73
N SER A 6 7.58 -8.89 18.66
CA SER A 6 8.33 -8.35 17.53
C SER A 6 8.65 -9.47 16.55
N PHE A 7 8.43 -9.19 15.27
CA PHE A 7 8.77 -10.09 14.17
C PHE A 7 9.81 -9.41 13.29
N SER A 8 10.80 -10.18 12.84
CA SER A 8 11.78 -9.73 11.86
C SER A 8 11.69 -10.63 10.65
N TRP A 9 11.53 -10.01 9.48
CA TRP A 9 11.52 -10.72 8.21
C TRP A 9 12.94 -10.68 7.64
N ARG A 10 13.49 -11.84 7.27
CA ARG A 10 14.75 -11.89 6.50
C ARG A 10 14.42 -11.67 5.03
N ALA A 11 15.18 -10.78 4.39
CA ALA A 11 14.97 -10.38 3.01
C ALA A 11 15.28 -11.50 1.97
N ASP A 12 15.80 -12.64 2.42
CA ASP A 12 16.27 -13.73 1.55
C ASP A 12 15.19 -14.77 1.22
N GLY A 13 13.99 -14.68 1.80
CA GLY A 13 12.87 -15.58 1.46
C GLY A 13 13.13 -17.08 1.68
N SER A 14 14.23 -17.43 2.38
CA SER A 14 14.63 -18.83 2.55
C SER A 14 13.81 -19.49 3.66
N HIS A 15 12.89 -20.36 3.26
CA HIS A 15 12.30 -21.36 4.16
C HIS A 15 13.36 -22.43 4.46
N ASN A 16 14.06 -22.28 5.58
CA ASN A 16 14.87 -23.38 6.09
C ASN A 16 13.95 -24.40 6.78
N GLY A 17 13.52 -25.39 6.01
CA GLY A 17 13.20 -26.71 6.54
C GLY A 17 14.39 -27.26 7.35
N LEU A 18 14.07 -27.94 8.44
CA LEU A 18 14.99 -28.50 9.42
C LEU A 18 16.13 -29.34 8.80
N GLU A 19 17.35 -29.15 9.30
CA GLU A 19 18.28 -30.25 9.55
C GLU A 19 19.12 -29.96 10.80
N ASN A 20 19.33 -31.01 11.59
CA ASN A 20 19.77 -31.04 12.99
C ASN A 20 21.21 -30.57 13.23
N GLN A 21 21.48 -29.95 14.40
CA GLN A 21 22.42 -30.51 15.39
C GLN A 21 22.38 -29.82 16.76
N LEU A 22 22.60 -30.66 17.78
CA LEU A 22 22.36 -30.53 19.22
C LEU A 22 23.10 -29.39 19.94
N GLY A 23 22.46 -28.81 20.98
CA GLY A 23 23.12 -28.03 22.03
C GLY A 23 22.16 -27.43 23.08
N SER A 24 22.06 -28.12 24.23
CA SER A 24 21.65 -27.73 25.60
C SER A 24 20.90 -26.43 25.92
N GLU A 25 19.83 -26.61 26.72
CA GLU A 25 19.35 -25.79 27.85
C GLU A 25 18.82 -24.36 27.55
N ASP A 26 17.54 -24.27 27.20
CA ASP A 26 16.54 -23.39 27.85
C ASP A 26 15.15 -23.62 27.23
N GLU A 27 14.22 -24.16 28.02
CA GLU A 27 12.81 -24.39 27.67
C GLU A 27 12.04 -23.06 27.60
N CYS A 28 12.10 -22.36 26.46
CA CYS A 28 11.02 -21.47 25.99
C CYS A 28 11.16 -21.15 24.49
N ASN A 29 11.33 -22.15 23.64
CA ASN A 29 11.42 -21.93 22.19
C ASN A 29 10.24 -22.59 21.45
N ASP A 30 9.02 -22.22 21.86
CA ASP A 30 7.94 -22.17 20.88
C ASP A 30 8.40 -21.14 19.84
N ARG A 31 8.93 -21.64 18.73
CA ARG A 31 9.30 -20.83 17.57
C ARG A 31 8.04 -20.14 17.09
N VAL A 32 7.76 -18.96 17.63
CA VAL A 32 6.70 -18.08 17.17
C VAL A 32 7.10 -17.60 15.79
N CYS A 33 6.79 -18.42 14.78
CA CYS A 33 6.94 -18.05 13.39
C CYS A 33 5.91 -16.96 13.11
N ALA A 34 6.30 -15.93 12.36
CA ALA A 34 5.34 -14.97 11.87
C ALA A 34 4.28 -15.74 11.04
N PRO A 35 2.98 -15.47 11.24
CA PRO A 35 1.96 -16.14 10.47
C PRO A 35 2.16 -15.81 8.99
N THR A 36 2.15 -16.82 8.14
CA THR A 36 2.08 -16.61 6.69
C THR A 36 0.74 -15.98 6.38
N THR A 37 0.75 -14.75 5.89
CA THR A 37 -0.45 -14.05 5.44
C THR A 37 -0.51 -14.09 3.91
N SER A 38 -1.63 -14.53 3.37
CA SER A 38 -1.96 -14.39 1.95
C SER A 38 -3.25 -13.60 1.81
N LEU A 39 -3.35 -12.85 0.71
CA LEU A 39 -4.63 -12.25 0.33
C LEU A 39 -5.57 -13.38 -0.13
N PRO A 40 -6.87 -13.31 0.21
CA PRO A 40 -7.84 -14.29 -0.28
C PRO A 40 -8.00 -14.16 -1.80
N ASP A 41 -8.38 -15.25 -2.47
CA ASP A 41 -8.62 -15.23 -3.92
C ASP A 41 -9.75 -14.27 -4.33
N SER A 42 -10.65 -13.95 -3.39
CA SER A 42 -11.72 -12.96 -3.55
C SER A 42 -11.25 -11.52 -3.33
N PHE A 43 -9.97 -11.28 -3.05
CA PHE A 43 -9.45 -9.93 -2.91
C PHE A 43 -9.51 -9.21 -4.26
N PRO A 44 -10.14 -8.03 -4.34
CA PRO A 44 -10.32 -7.33 -5.60
C PRO A 44 -8.98 -6.89 -6.16
N THR A 45 -8.93 -6.75 -7.49
CA THR A 45 -7.81 -6.03 -8.09
C THR A 45 -7.97 -4.55 -7.75
N LEU A 46 -6.94 -3.91 -7.22
CA LEU A 46 -6.99 -2.51 -6.81
C LEU A 46 -6.32 -1.61 -7.86
N CYS A 47 -6.89 -0.43 -8.08
CA CYS A 47 -6.25 0.68 -8.76
C CYS A 47 -5.98 1.83 -7.77
N SER A 48 -4.95 2.62 -8.07
CA SER A 48 -4.64 3.84 -7.32
C SER A 48 -5.46 5.01 -7.83
N GLY A 49 -5.98 5.82 -6.90
CA GLY A 49 -6.62 7.11 -7.19
C GLY A 49 -5.65 8.16 -7.76
N TYR A 50 -4.34 7.93 -7.66
CA TYR A 50 -3.30 8.77 -8.23
C TYR A 50 -2.51 7.97 -9.26
N GLY A 51 -2.33 8.52 -10.47
CA GLY A 51 -1.57 7.87 -11.54
C GLY A 51 -0.08 7.74 -11.23
N GLU A 52 0.48 8.74 -10.54
CA GLU A 52 1.83 8.72 -10.00
C GLU A 52 1.77 8.92 -8.49
N LEU A 53 2.61 8.20 -7.75
CA LEU A 53 2.66 8.35 -6.29
C LEU A 53 3.10 9.78 -5.94
N PRO A 54 2.39 10.45 -5.01
CA PRO A 54 2.87 11.70 -4.43
C PRO A 54 4.30 11.57 -3.91
N LEU A 55 5.07 12.66 -3.95
CA LEU A 55 6.38 12.72 -3.32
C LEU A 55 6.30 12.66 -1.79
N PHE A 56 5.17 13.11 -1.23
CA PHE A 56 4.82 13.01 0.17
C PHE A 56 3.31 13.14 0.32
N SER A 57 2.75 12.51 1.35
CA SER A 57 1.42 12.84 1.89
C SER A 57 1.51 13.28 3.34
N HIS A 58 2.63 13.01 4.01
CA HIS A 58 2.98 13.49 5.34
C HIS A 58 4.27 14.32 5.27
N TYR A 59 4.31 15.49 5.91
CA TYR A 59 5.50 16.34 5.90
C TYR A 59 5.71 17.06 7.24
N ILE A 60 6.64 16.54 8.04
CA ILE A 60 7.20 17.22 9.21
C ILE A 60 8.72 17.36 9.04
N THR A 61 9.36 18.17 9.88
CA THR A 61 10.81 18.45 9.79
C THR A 61 11.68 17.19 9.79
N GLN A 62 11.26 16.13 10.50
CA GLN A 62 12.04 14.91 10.68
C GLN A 62 11.59 13.72 9.81
N PHE A 63 10.42 13.81 9.15
CA PHE A 63 9.84 12.70 8.42
C PHE A 63 8.91 13.20 7.31
N GLN A 64 9.16 12.75 6.07
CA GLN A 64 8.50 13.28 4.88
C GLN A 64 8.32 12.16 3.87
N GLU A 65 7.19 11.47 3.93
CA GLU A 65 6.94 10.28 3.13
C GLU A 65 5.49 10.21 2.65
N THR A 66 5.25 9.29 1.72
CA THR A 66 3.90 8.97 1.24
C THR A 66 3.34 7.82 2.05
N LEU A 67 2.35 8.15 2.89
CA LEU A 67 1.73 7.24 3.85
C LEU A 67 0.25 7.02 3.56
N ASP A 68 -0.36 7.94 2.82
CA ASP A 68 -1.79 7.93 2.51
C ASP A 68 -1.99 7.48 1.07
N TYR A 69 -3.02 6.67 0.85
CA TYR A 69 -3.35 6.10 -0.45
C TYR A 69 -4.87 6.05 -0.62
N ILE A 70 -5.35 6.35 -1.82
CA ILE A 70 -6.72 6.06 -2.22
C ILE A 70 -6.67 4.84 -3.13
N PHE A 71 -7.20 3.72 -2.65
CA PHE A 71 -7.38 2.52 -3.46
C PHE A 71 -8.85 2.32 -3.78
N ALA A 72 -9.13 1.92 -5.02
CA ALA A 72 -10.46 1.51 -5.46
C ALA A 72 -10.39 0.15 -6.15
N SER A 73 -11.46 -0.63 -6.10
CA SER A 73 -11.53 -1.87 -6.88
C SER A 73 -11.63 -1.52 -8.36
N GLN A 74 -10.78 -2.10 -9.20
CA GLN A 74 -10.91 -1.97 -10.65
C GLN A 74 -11.69 -3.15 -11.24
N PRO A 75 -12.38 -2.96 -12.37
CA PRO A 75 -13.05 -4.07 -13.02
C PRO A 75 -12.07 -5.17 -13.43
N SER A 76 -12.45 -6.42 -13.22
CA SER A 76 -11.71 -7.62 -13.58
C SER A 76 -12.66 -8.71 -14.08
N GLU A 77 -12.12 -9.85 -14.53
CA GLU A 77 -12.95 -11.00 -14.91
C GLU A 77 -13.83 -11.49 -13.75
N ARG A 78 -13.36 -11.34 -12.50
CA ARG A 78 -14.07 -11.74 -11.28
C ARG A 78 -14.99 -10.64 -10.76
N ASP A 79 -14.58 -9.39 -10.91
CA ASP A 79 -15.31 -8.21 -10.46
C ASP A 79 -15.78 -7.41 -11.67
N TYR A 80 -16.97 -7.73 -12.19
CA TYR A 80 -17.47 -7.10 -13.41
C TYR A 80 -17.64 -5.59 -13.28
N TYR A 81 -17.81 -5.06 -12.06
CA TYR A 81 -17.92 -3.63 -11.80
C TYR A 81 -16.77 -3.13 -10.93
N GLY A 82 -16.35 -1.90 -11.18
CA GLY A 82 -15.33 -1.24 -10.38
C GLY A 82 -15.17 0.22 -10.77
N PHE A 83 -14.03 0.78 -10.43
CA PHE A 83 -13.67 2.16 -10.67
C PHE A 83 -12.44 2.28 -11.55
N ALA A 84 -12.38 3.38 -12.29
CA ALA A 84 -11.17 3.86 -12.92
C ALA A 84 -10.93 5.31 -12.54
N THR A 85 -9.70 5.64 -12.18
CA THR A 85 -9.26 7.02 -11.92
C THR A 85 -9.36 7.84 -13.19
N LYS A 86 -10.05 8.98 -13.13
CA LYS A 86 -10.11 9.95 -14.24
C LYS A 86 -9.01 11.00 -14.11
N THR A 87 -8.95 11.63 -12.95
CA THR A 87 -8.15 12.82 -12.65
C THR A 87 -7.85 12.86 -11.15
N TRP A 88 -6.80 13.58 -10.76
CA TRP A 88 -6.43 13.80 -9.37
C TRP A 88 -5.95 15.24 -9.16
N ALA A 89 -6.09 15.72 -7.93
CA ALA A 89 -5.63 17.06 -7.58
C ALA A 89 -4.10 17.12 -7.53
N PRO A 90 -3.49 18.25 -7.93
CA PRO A 90 -2.05 18.42 -7.81
C PRO A 90 -1.62 18.41 -6.35
N MET A 91 -0.44 17.84 -6.09
CA MET A 91 0.19 17.85 -4.78
C MET A 91 1.08 19.09 -4.63
N PRO A 92 1.22 19.66 -3.42
CA PRO A 92 2.18 20.73 -3.17
C PRO A 92 3.60 20.25 -3.43
N SER A 93 4.47 21.15 -3.90
CA SER A 93 5.89 20.83 -4.03
C SER A 93 6.56 20.84 -2.66
N ARG A 94 7.73 20.17 -2.54
CA ARG A 94 8.52 20.21 -1.30
C ARG A 94 8.95 21.64 -0.95
N SER A 95 9.27 22.46 -1.95
CA SER A 95 9.61 23.87 -1.75
C SER A 95 8.45 24.68 -1.17
N ASP A 96 7.21 24.41 -1.60
CA ASP A 96 6.02 25.13 -1.13
C ASP A 96 5.79 24.91 0.36
N VAL A 97 6.13 23.72 0.88
CA VAL A 97 5.97 23.36 2.29
C VAL A 97 7.21 23.72 3.11
N ALA A 98 8.41 23.49 2.58
CA ALA A 98 9.66 23.68 3.29
C ALA A 98 9.90 25.13 3.74
N GLN A 99 9.41 26.11 2.99
CA GLN A 99 9.51 27.53 3.35
C GLN A 99 8.81 27.87 4.69
N TYR A 100 7.88 27.03 5.15
CA TYR A 100 7.18 27.17 6.43
C TYR A 100 7.75 26.26 7.54
N GLY A 101 8.84 25.53 7.28
CA GLY A 101 9.46 24.60 8.25
C GLY A 101 8.78 23.22 8.36
N GLY A 102 7.67 23.01 7.64
CA GLY A 102 6.90 21.77 7.60
C GLY A 102 5.40 22.02 7.76
N MET A 103 4.66 20.95 8.04
CA MET A 103 3.23 20.99 8.37
C MET A 103 3.00 20.38 9.77
N PRO A 104 1.92 20.73 10.50
CA PRO A 104 0.99 21.81 10.18
C PRO A 104 1.65 23.20 10.27
N ASN A 105 1.06 24.19 9.61
CA ASN A 105 1.44 25.60 9.65
C ASN A 105 0.19 26.49 9.46
N GLU A 106 0.37 27.80 9.35
CA GLU A 106 -0.73 28.78 9.24
C GLU A 106 -1.56 28.65 7.95
N PHE A 107 -1.06 27.96 6.92
CA PHE A 107 -1.76 27.68 5.66
C PHE A 107 -2.24 26.23 5.54
N MET A 108 -1.60 25.30 6.25
CA MET A 108 -1.87 23.86 6.19
C MET A 108 -2.20 23.33 7.60
N PRO A 109 -3.47 23.06 7.90
CA PRO A 109 -3.91 22.80 9.28
C PRO A 109 -3.61 21.38 9.79
N SER A 110 -3.00 20.51 8.98
CA SER A 110 -2.61 19.14 9.31
C SER A 110 -1.19 18.87 8.83
N ASP A 111 -0.48 17.93 9.47
CA ASP A 111 0.79 17.37 9.00
C ASP A 111 0.65 16.43 7.79
N HIS A 112 -0.57 16.10 7.39
CA HIS A 112 -0.90 15.37 6.18
C HIS A 112 -1.54 16.27 5.11
N VAL A 113 -1.26 15.97 3.84
CA VAL A 113 -1.91 16.57 2.68
C VAL A 113 -3.10 15.71 2.26
N SER A 114 -4.26 16.32 2.08
CA SER A 114 -5.44 15.61 1.56
C SER A 114 -5.22 15.12 0.13
N LEU A 115 -5.44 13.83 -0.09
CA LEU A 115 -5.49 13.25 -1.44
C LEU A 115 -6.89 13.42 -2.02
N VAL A 116 -6.98 13.81 -3.28
CA VAL A 116 -8.25 14.03 -3.98
C VAL A 116 -8.18 13.47 -5.39
N CYS A 117 -9.14 12.63 -5.77
CA CYS A 117 -9.26 12.09 -7.11
C CYS A 117 -10.71 11.92 -7.54
N ASP A 118 -10.95 12.02 -8.85
CA ASP A 118 -12.23 11.70 -9.46
C ASP A 118 -12.23 10.26 -9.97
N LEU A 119 -13.23 9.49 -9.54
CA LEU A 119 -13.41 8.10 -9.95
C LEU A 119 -14.59 7.97 -10.92
N ALA A 120 -14.39 7.18 -11.98
CA ALA A 120 -15.44 6.74 -12.89
C ALA A 120 -15.91 5.34 -12.49
N PHE A 121 -17.21 5.12 -12.39
CA PHE A 121 -17.73 3.75 -12.41
C PHE A 121 -17.48 3.12 -13.79
N ARG A 122 -17.03 1.86 -13.81
CA ARG A 122 -16.68 1.11 -15.02
C ARG A 122 -17.17 -0.33 -14.90
N ASN A 123 -17.45 -0.93 -16.04
CA ASN A 123 -17.61 -2.37 -16.16
C ASN A 123 -16.38 -3.01 -16.81
N HIS A 124 -16.20 -4.30 -16.60
CA HIS A 124 -15.16 -5.07 -17.28
C HIS A 124 -15.55 -5.22 -18.76
N SER A 125 -14.84 -4.52 -19.64
CA SER A 125 -14.92 -4.74 -21.07
C SER A 125 -14.13 -6.00 -21.41
N GLY A 126 -14.82 -7.14 -21.55
CA GLY A 126 -14.21 -8.38 -22.06
C GLY A 126 -13.62 -8.20 -23.46
N PRO A 127 -12.87 -9.19 -23.98
CA PRO A 127 -12.26 -9.11 -25.31
C PRO A 127 -13.30 -8.75 -26.36
N SER A 128 -12.99 -7.75 -27.19
CA SER A 128 -13.83 -7.39 -28.33
C SER A 128 -13.93 -8.60 -29.25
N LYS A 129 -15.14 -9.02 -29.63
CA LYS A 129 -15.37 -10.17 -30.53
C LYS A 129 -14.91 -9.92 -31.99
N ASN A 130 -14.06 -8.94 -32.25
CA ASN A 130 -13.72 -8.51 -33.61
C ASN A 130 -12.37 -9.00 -34.13
N ASP A 131 -11.59 -9.76 -33.35
CA ASP A 131 -10.24 -10.20 -33.77
C ASP A 131 -10.17 -11.69 -34.22
N GLU A 132 -11.31 -12.34 -34.44
CA GLU A 132 -11.39 -13.76 -34.84
C GLU A 132 -11.82 -13.95 -36.31
N ALA A 133 -11.45 -13.02 -37.19
CA ALA A 133 -11.70 -13.14 -38.64
C ALA A 133 -10.50 -12.66 -39.47
N THR A 134 -9.40 -13.43 -39.45
CA THR A 134 -8.40 -13.46 -40.53
C THR A 134 -7.82 -14.85 -40.67
#